data_AF-F7TAD6-F1
#
_entry.id   AF-F7TAD6-F1
#
_cell.length_a   1.000
_cell.length_b   1.000
_cell.length_c   1.000
_cell.angle_alpha   90.00
_cell.angle_beta   90.00
_cell.angle_gamma   90.00
#
_symmetry.space_group_name_H-M   'P 1'
#
loop_
_entity.id
_entity.type
_entity.pdbx_description
1 polymer ?
#
loop_
_entity_poly.entity_id
_entity_poly.type
_entity_poly.pdbx_seq_one_letter_code
_entity_poly.pdbx_strand_id
1 'polypeptide(L)'
;MDLDIVLPIPASWSGVRQRRAAAGEIAPTVKPDADNVEKAVKDGINGVVYRDDTQVVQDSKRKVYGLTPRVTVVVTVLDAEPAQGMKKHAA
;
A
#
# COMPACT_ATOMS: atom_id res chain seq x y z
N MET A 1 1.94 -5.61 6.42
CA MET A 1 1.32 -5.26 5.12
C MET A 1 2.05 -4.06 4.58
N ASP A 2 2.67 -4.19 3.41
CA ASP A 2 3.52 -3.15 2.85
C ASP A 2 2.92 -2.61 1.55
N LEU A 3 2.76 -1.28 1.48
CA LEU A 3 2.16 -0.58 0.35
C LEU A 3 3.20 0.26 -0.38
N ASP A 4 3.31 0.01 -1.68
CA ASP A 4 4.02 0.89 -2.61
C ASP A 4 3.01 1.61 -3.52
N ILE A 5 2.85 2.91 -3.30
CA ILE A 5 1.86 3.75 -3.98
C ILE A 5 2.57 4.57 -5.04
N VAL A 6 2.33 4.24 -6.31
CA VAL A 6 2.91 4.92 -7.47
C VAL A 6 1.91 5.94 -8.01
N LEU A 7 2.21 7.22 -7.83
CA LEU A 7 1.44 8.33 -8.38
C LEU A 7 1.94 8.69 -9.78
N PRO A 8 1.04 9.15 -10.67
CA PRO A 8 1.44 9.63 -11.99
C PRO A 8 2.35 10.86 -11.88
N ILE A 9 3.37 10.91 -12.72
CA ILE A 9 4.13 12.14 -12.96
C ILE A 9 3.22 13.12 -13.72
N PRO A 10 3.01 14.37 -13.25
CA PRO A 10 2.17 15.32 -13.95
C PRO A 10 2.69 15.66 -15.35
N ALA A 11 1.85 15.46 -16.36
CA ALA A 11 2.21 15.73 -17.75
C ALA A 11 2.51 17.21 -18.02
N SER A 12 1.96 18.11 -17.21
CA SER A 12 2.20 19.56 -17.29
C SER A 12 3.57 19.99 -16.76
N TRP A 13 4.31 19.12 -16.07
CA TRP A 13 5.66 19.44 -15.60
C TRP A 13 6.66 19.45 -16.75
N SER A 14 7.70 20.28 -16.65
CA SER A 14 8.79 20.28 -17.63
C SER A 14 9.47 18.91 -17.71
N GLY A 15 9.99 18.54 -18.89
CA GLY A 15 10.64 17.24 -19.09
C GLY A 15 11.82 16.97 -18.12
N VAL A 16 12.54 18.02 -17.71
CA VAL A 16 13.58 17.92 -16.67
C VAL A 16 12.97 17.49 -15.34
N ARG A 17 11.89 18.15 -14.91
CA ARG A 17 11.21 17.84 -13.64
C ARG A 17 10.56 16.46 -13.67
N GLN A 18 10.00 16.06 -14.81
CA GLN A 18 9.47 14.71 -15.01
C GLN A 18 10.57 13.65 -14.85
N ARG A 19 11.75 13.84 -15.45
CA ARG A 19 12.89 12.92 -15.30
C ARG A 19 13.37 12.80 -13.85
N ARG A 20 13.47 13.93 -13.13
CA ARG A 20 13.85 13.93 -11.71
C ARG A 20 12.81 13.20 -10.83
N ALA A 21 11.52 13.37 -11.12
CA ALA A 21 10.45 12.64 -10.45
C ALA A 21 10.54 11.13 -10.73
N ALA A 22 10.77 10.74 -12.00
CA ALA A 22 10.96 9.34 -12.38
C ALA A 22 12.22 8.71 -11.74
N ALA A 23 13.26 9.51 -11.48
CA ALA A 23 14.47 9.09 -10.78
C ALA A 23 14.31 9.04 -9.24
N GLY A 24 13.14 9.37 -8.70
CA GLY A 24 12.88 9.37 -7.26
C GLY A 24 13.46 10.58 -6.50
N GLU A 25 13.98 11.59 -7.19
CA GLU A 25 14.53 12.80 -6.55
C GLU A 25 13.44 13.76 -6.03
N ILE A 26 12.20 13.57 -6.48
CA ILE A 26 11.05 14.40 -6.09
C ILE A 26 10.01 13.49 -5.44
N ALA A 27 9.66 13.77 -4.19
CA ALA A 27 8.61 13.05 -3.48
C ALA A 27 7.21 13.58 -3.85
N PRO A 28 6.20 12.71 -4.01
CA PRO A 28 4.81 13.10 -4.23
C PRO A 28 4.14 13.58 -2.93
N THR A 29 4.25 14.88 -2.64
CA THR A 29 3.60 15.54 -1.50
C THR A 29 2.18 16.03 -1.81
N VAL A 30 1.48 15.34 -2.71
CA VAL A 30 0.13 15.67 -3.18
C VAL A 30 -0.85 14.55 -2.87
N LYS A 31 -2.15 14.82 -3.03
CA LYS A 31 -3.22 13.83 -2.90
C LYS A 31 -3.10 12.72 -3.99
N PRO A 32 -3.63 11.51 -3.72
CA PRO A 32 -4.24 11.07 -2.47
C PRO A 32 -3.23 10.92 -1.32
N ASP A 33 -3.72 11.03 -0.09
CA ASP A 33 -2.93 10.72 1.11
C ASP A 33 -2.70 9.21 1.18
N ALA A 34 -1.59 8.80 1.78
CA ALA A 34 -1.21 7.39 1.80
C ALA A 34 -2.17 6.53 2.65
N ASP A 35 -2.71 7.09 3.74
CA ASP A 35 -3.71 6.45 4.59
C ASP A 35 -5.08 6.29 3.90
N ASN A 36 -5.49 7.25 3.06
CA ASN A 36 -6.69 7.14 2.25
C ASN A 36 -6.57 6.01 1.21
N VAL A 37 -5.39 5.87 0.59
CA VAL A 37 -5.12 4.74 -0.33
C VAL A 37 -5.10 3.43 0.46
N GLU A 38 -4.46 3.40 1.62
CA GLU A 38 -4.41 2.23 2.48
C GLU A 38 -5.80 1.77 2.90
N LYS A 39 -6.67 2.69 3.30
CA LYS A 39 -8.06 2.39 3.65
C LYS A 39 -8.79 1.72 2.49
N ALA A 40 -8.70 2.30 1.29
CA ALA A 40 -9.33 1.71 0.10
C ALA A 40 -8.76 0.31 -0.24
N VAL A 41 -7.46 0.10 -0.03
CA VAL A 41 -6.83 -1.22 -0.17
C VAL A 41 -7.38 -2.20 0.87
N LYS A 42 -7.41 -1.82 2.15
CA LYS A 42 -7.91 -2.66 3.25
C LYS A 42 -9.37 -3.06 2.99
N ASP A 43 -10.22 -2.11 2.59
CA ASP A 43 -11.61 -2.35 2.23
C ASP A 43 -11.74 -3.35 1.07
N GLY A 44 -10.90 -3.20 0.03
CA GLY A 44 -10.96 -4.03 -1.18
C GLY A 44 -10.44 -5.47 -1.01
N ILE A 45 -9.49 -5.70 -0.10
CA ILE A 45 -8.92 -7.04 0.14
C ILE A 45 -9.53 -7.75 1.35
N ASN A 46 -10.38 -7.06 2.12
CA ASN A 46 -11.07 -7.62 3.28
C ASN A 46 -11.99 -8.78 2.88
N GLY A 47 -11.91 -9.89 3.60
CA GLY A 47 -12.60 -11.13 3.25
C GLY A 47 -12.03 -11.89 2.05
N VAL A 48 -11.02 -11.35 1.35
CA VAL A 48 -10.39 -11.95 0.16
C VAL A 48 -8.99 -12.44 0.47
N VAL A 49 -8.10 -11.55 0.93
CA VAL A 49 -6.71 -11.87 1.28
C VAL A 49 -6.58 -12.29 2.74
N TYR A 50 -7.39 -11.69 3.61
CA TYR A 50 -7.53 -12.02 5.03
C TYR A 50 -9.01 -11.96 5.42
N ARG A 51 -9.38 -12.51 6.58
CA ARG A 51 -10.78 -12.54 7.03
C ARG A 51 -11.28 -11.16 7.46
N ASP A 52 -10.44 -10.42 8.18
CA ASP A 52 -10.78 -9.13 8.78
C ASP A 52 -9.54 -8.23 8.81
N ASP A 53 -9.69 -6.92 8.63
CA ASP A 53 -8.58 -5.97 8.60
C ASP A 53 -7.91 -5.79 9.97
N THR A 54 -8.59 -6.18 11.06
CA THR A 54 -8.00 -6.31 12.40
C THR A 54 -6.83 -7.30 12.46
N GLN A 55 -6.67 -8.18 11.46
CA GLN A 55 -5.51 -9.09 11.36
C GLN A 55 -4.21 -8.39 10.93
N VAL A 56 -4.28 -7.16 10.41
CA VAL A 56 -3.10 -6.38 10.04
C VAL A 56 -2.51 -5.70 11.28
N VAL A 57 -1.52 -6.36 11.90
CA VAL A 57 -0.86 -5.87 13.13
C VAL A 57 0.40 -5.03 12.88
N GLN A 58 0.90 -5.02 11.65
CA GLN A 58 2.06 -4.23 11.21
C GLN A 58 1.81 -3.76 9.78
N ASP A 59 2.00 -2.47 9.52
CA ASP A 59 1.94 -1.92 8.16
C ASP A 59 3.01 -0.85 7.88
N SER A 60 3.32 -0.72 6.60
CA SER A 60 4.18 0.34 6.07
C SER A 60 3.63 0.84 4.73
N LYS A 61 3.88 2.11 4.43
CA LYS A 61 3.38 2.75 3.20
C LYS A 61 4.37 3.80 2.70
N ARG A 62 4.60 3.83 1.40
CA ARG A 62 5.37 4.89 0.73
C ARG A 62 4.66 5.38 -0.52
N LYS A 63 4.89 6.66 -0.84
CA LYS A 63 4.45 7.26 -2.10
C LYS A 63 5.66 7.60 -2.95
N VAL A 64 5.62 7.21 -4.22
CA VAL A 64 6.63 7.54 -5.23
C VAL A 64 5.95 8.03 -6.51
N TYR A 65 6.67 8.77 -7.33
CA TYR A 65 6.24 9.03 -8.70
C TYR A 65 6.67 7.89 -9.62
N GLY A 66 5.87 7.59 -10.64
CA GLY A 66 6.23 6.62 -11.67
C GLY A 66 5.43 6.78 -12.96
N LEU A 67 5.88 6.08 -14.00
CA LEU A 67 5.26 6.13 -15.33
C LEU A 67 3.94 5.36 -15.39
N THR A 68 3.81 4.29 -14.60
CA THR A 68 2.60 3.46 -14.54
C THR A 68 2.00 3.59 -13.14
N PRO A 69 0.93 4.40 -12.98
CA PRO A 69 0.25 4.53 -11.71
C PRO A 69 -0.32 3.19 -11.24
N ARG A 70 -0.07 2.84 -9.99
CA ARG A 70 -0.55 1.59 -9.38
C ARG A 70 -0.39 1.65 -7.87
N VAL A 71 -1.02 0.69 -7.19
CA VAL A 71 -0.71 0.34 -5.81
C VAL A 71 -0.25 -1.12 -5.81
N THR A 72 0.91 -1.38 -5.21
CA THR A 72 1.40 -2.75 -4.97
C THR A 72 1.30 -3.03 -3.49
N VAL A 73 0.70 -4.17 -3.13
CA VAL A 73 0.44 -4.55 -1.75
C VAL A 73 1.09 -5.91 -1.50
N VAL A 74 1.91 -6.00 -0.46
CA VAL A 74 2.48 -7.25 0.01
C VAL A 74 1.91 -7.55 1.39
N VAL A 75 1.28 -8.72 1.52
CA VAL A 75 0.78 -9.25 2.79
C VAL A 75 1.63 -10.45 3.17
N THR A 76 2.26 -10.36 4.34
CA THR A 76 3.10 -11.41 4.90
C THR A 76 2.40 -11.98 6.12
N VAL A 77 2.22 -13.31 6.14
CA VAL A 77 1.73 -14.01 7.33
C VAL A 77 2.84 -14.02 8.38
N LEU A 78 2.52 -13.60 9.59
CA LEU A 78 3.46 -13.60 10.71
C LEU A 78 3.31 -14.91 11.50
N ASP A 79 4.43 -15.42 12.00
CA ASP A 79 4.45 -16.55 12.95
C ASP A 79 4.20 -16.03 14.37
N ALA A 80 2.98 -15.54 14.59
CA ALA A 80 2.52 -15.02 15.87
C ALA A 80 1.11 -15.53 16.15
N GLU A 81 0.83 -15.88 17.41
CA GLU A 81 -0.50 -16.32 17.80
C GLU A 81 -1.50 -15.13 17.77
N PRO A 82 -2.67 -15.27 17.13
CA PRO A 82 -3.67 -14.21 17.15
C PRO A 82 -4.29 -14.06 18.55
N ALA A 83 -4.74 -12.85 18.89
CA ALA A 83 -5.34 -12.56 20.20
C ALA A 83 -6.57 -13.44 20.52
N GLN A 84 -7.27 -13.92 19.49
CA GLN A 84 -8.43 -14.81 19.62
C GLN A 84 -8.06 -16.30 19.81
N GLY A 85 -6.76 -16.62 19.81
CA GLY A 85 -6.23 -17.99 19.82
C GLY A 85 -6.45 -18.72 18.49
N MET A 86 -5.70 -19.79 18.25
CA MET A 86 -6.00 -20.68 17.13
C MET A 86 -7.20 -21.55 17.47
N LYS A 87 -8.33 -21.36 16.76
CA LYS A 87 -9.43 -22.32 16.81
C LYS A 87 -8.91 -23.65 16.28
N LYS A 88 -8.77 -24.65 17.15
CA LYS A 88 -8.63 -26.04 16.71
C LYS A 88 -9.87 -26.36 15.90
N HIS A 89 -9.73 -26.49 14.59
CA HIS A 89 -10.81 -27.08 13.79
C HIS A 89 -11.01 -28.50 14.34
N ALA A 90 -12.17 -28.74 14.96
CA ALA A 90 -12.60 -30.10 15.25
C ALA A 90 -12.68 -30.83 13.90
N ALA A 91 -11.98 -31.97 13.83
CA ALA A 91 -11.97 -32.84 12.67
C ALA A 91 -13.38 -33.34 12.31
#